data_AF-A0A194XJB3-F1
#
_entry.id   AF-A0A194XJB3-F1
#
_cell.length_a   1.000
_cell.length_b   1.000
_cell.length_c   1.000
_cell.angle_alpha   90.00
_cell.angle_beta   90.00
_cell.angle_gamma   90.00
#
_symmetry.space_group_name_H-M   'P 1'
#
loop_
_entity.id
_entity.type
_entity.pdbx_description
1 polymer ?
#
loop_
_entity_poly.entity_id
_entity_poly.type
_entity_poly.pdbx_seq_one_letter_code
_entity_poly.pdbx_strand_id
1 'polypeptide(L)'
;MTPAVASGEQYFKIGDFVTFGWNYTSLEATPTAVNILASCSANSQVYTISMNQTLANNTGAVTWDTGNYQATAVQNPLLTETYTLIIYDAASSISATAQAGYLAVYDSYTFGMYTPQPYTPLADFQCATCNGALGDMEKKALGMMFGMCCLTVLSFTWFVSGTGIIW
;
A
#
# COMPACT_ATOMS: atom_id res chain seq x y z
N MET A 1 9.60 14.16 10.11
CA MET A 1 8.71 15.15 9.46
C MET A 1 7.43 15.19 10.29
N THR A 2 6.84 16.34 10.58
CA THR A 2 5.60 16.39 11.39
C THR A 2 4.41 16.21 10.45
N PRO A 3 3.71 15.07 10.46
CA PRO A 3 2.54 14.89 9.61
C PRO A 3 1.41 15.82 10.08
N ALA A 4 1.03 16.77 9.23
CA ALA A 4 -0.14 17.59 9.44
C ALA A 4 -1.33 16.94 8.72
N VAL A 5 -2.49 16.85 9.37
CA VAL A 5 -3.74 16.33 8.78
C VAL A 5 -4.15 16.99 7.45
N ALA A 6 -3.63 18.17 7.15
CA ALA A 6 -3.86 18.89 5.89
C ALA A 6 -2.92 18.48 4.73
N SER A 7 -1.91 17.63 4.96
CA SER A 7 -0.89 17.32 3.94
C SER A 7 -1.26 16.19 2.96
N GLY A 8 -2.49 15.68 3.00
CA GLY A 8 -2.87 14.47 2.27
C GLY A 8 -2.31 13.19 2.90
N GLU A 9 -2.70 12.03 2.36
CA GLU A 9 -2.25 10.72 2.83
C GLU A 9 -0.73 10.58 2.65
N GLN A 10 -0.03 10.36 3.76
CA GLN A 10 1.41 10.14 3.75
C GLN A 10 1.75 8.66 3.60
N TYR A 11 2.83 8.36 2.90
CA TYR A 11 3.30 7.00 2.67
C TYR A 11 4.63 6.78 3.40
N PHE A 12 4.67 5.74 4.24
CA PHE A 12 5.86 5.38 4.99
C PHE A 12 6.41 4.04 4.55
N LYS A 13 7.73 3.97 4.44
CA LYS A 13 8.43 2.73 4.10
C LYS A 13 8.46 1.79 5.30
N ILE A 14 8.07 0.54 5.09
CA ILE A 14 8.25 -0.53 6.07
C ILE A 14 9.75 -0.88 6.16
N GLY A 15 10.27 -0.94 7.39
CA GLY A 15 11.70 -1.14 7.66
C GLY A 15 12.48 0.14 7.94
N ASP A 16 11.81 1.27 8.11
CA ASP A 16 12.40 2.56 8.45
C ASP A 16 11.75 3.18 9.71
N PHE A 17 12.34 4.25 10.21
CA PHE A 17 11.83 5.01 11.35
C PHE A 17 10.75 6.00 10.91
N VAL A 18 9.57 5.88 11.51
CA VAL A 18 8.43 6.76 11.24
C VAL A 18 8.18 7.64 12.45
N THR A 19 8.31 8.95 12.32
CA THR A 19 8.02 9.88 13.43
C THR A 19 6.67 10.55 13.24
N PHE A 20 5.75 10.31 14.17
CA PHE A 20 4.48 11.02 14.27
C PHE A 20 4.60 12.13 15.31
N GLY A 21 4.26 13.35 14.93
CA GLY A 21 4.22 14.49 15.83
C GLY A 21 2.86 15.16 15.76
N TRP A 22 2.31 15.53 16.91
CA TRP A 22 1.01 16.17 17.03
C TRP A 22 1.02 17.25 18.11
N ASN A 23 0.05 18.14 18.05
CA ASN A 23 -0.14 19.21 19.02
C ASN A 23 -1.53 19.07 19.65
N TYR A 24 -1.61 19.19 20.97
CA TYR A 24 -2.89 19.11 21.67
C TYR A 24 -3.60 20.45 21.60
N THR A 25 -4.86 20.43 21.18
CA THR A 25 -5.74 21.59 21.18
C THR A 25 -6.81 21.40 22.26
N SER A 26 -7.13 22.49 22.98
CA SER A 26 -8.30 22.56 23.87
C SER A 26 -8.33 21.54 25.02
N LEU A 27 -7.18 21.19 25.61
CA LEU A 27 -7.13 20.38 26.83
C LEU A 27 -7.22 21.26 28.08
N GLU A 28 -8.21 20.99 28.94
CA GLU A 28 -8.27 21.55 30.31
C GLU A 28 -7.71 20.57 31.35
N ALA A 29 -7.93 19.27 31.16
CA ALA A 29 -7.30 18.21 31.94
C ALA A 29 -6.19 17.56 31.10
N THR A 30 -4.93 17.87 31.43
CA THR A 30 -3.78 17.26 30.76
C THR A 30 -3.64 15.79 31.18
N PRO A 31 -3.64 14.83 30.24
CA PRO A 31 -3.40 13.43 30.56
C PRO A 31 -1.99 13.26 31.17
N THR A 32 -1.79 12.27 32.03
CA THR A 32 -0.46 11.91 32.52
C THR A 32 0.35 11.13 31.48
N ALA A 33 -0.33 10.30 30.70
CA ALA A 33 0.26 9.53 29.62
C ALA A 33 -0.76 9.25 28.51
N VAL A 34 -0.25 8.95 27.32
CA VAL A 34 -1.07 8.59 26.15
C VAL A 34 -0.61 7.28 25.54
N ASN A 35 -1.54 6.59 24.91
CA ASN A 35 -1.30 5.39 24.12
C ASN A 35 -1.45 5.74 22.64
N ILE A 36 -0.51 5.26 21.83
CA ILE A 36 -0.46 5.47 20.39
C ILE A 36 -0.50 4.11 19.70
N LEU A 37 -1.49 3.97 18.83
CA LEU A 37 -1.77 2.75 18.10
C LEU A 37 -1.96 3.07 16.62
N ALA A 38 -1.81 2.07 15.77
CA ALA A 38 -2.19 2.13 14.37
C ALA A 38 -3.16 0.98 14.07
N SER A 39 -4.28 1.26 13.42
CA SER A 39 -5.24 0.24 12.99
C SER A 39 -5.14 0.03 11.48
N CYS A 40 -4.98 -1.21 11.02
CA CYS A 40 -4.94 -1.53 9.59
C CYS A 40 -6.34 -1.69 9.03
N SER A 41 -6.64 -1.00 7.93
CA SER A 41 -7.94 -1.08 7.25
C SER A 41 -8.26 -2.46 6.68
N ALA A 42 -7.25 -3.19 6.18
CA ALA A 42 -7.46 -4.50 5.55
C ALA A 42 -7.70 -5.65 6.55
N ASN A 43 -7.02 -5.63 7.70
CA ASN A 43 -7.08 -6.72 8.68
C ASN A 43 -7.86 -6.34 9.96
N SER A 44 -8.28 -5.07 10.11
CA SER A 44 -8.88 -4.54 11.33
C SER A 44 -8.05 -4.81 12.60
N GLN A 45 -6.75 -5.03 12.44
CA GLN A 45 -5.82 -5.30 13.54
C GLN A 45 -5.18 -4.01 14.02
N VAL A 46 -4.97 -3.97 15.33
CA VAL A 46 -4.40 -2.83 16.04
C VAL A 46 -2.95 -3.13 16.40
N TYR A 47 -2.06 -2.30 15.88
CA TYR A 47 -0.62 -2.35 16.07
C TYR A 47 -0.23 -1.31 17.11
N THR A 48 0.48 -1.75 18.15
CA THR A 48 0.90 -0.85 19.21
C THR A 48 2.20 -0.16 18.83
N ILE A 49 2.16 1.16 18.69
CA ILE A 49 3.35 1.98 18.39
C ILE A 49 4.07 2.31 19.70
N SER A 50 3.33 2.82 20.68
CA SER A 50 3.85 3.18 22.00
C SER A 50 2.72 3.14 23.03
N MET A 51 3.02 2.66 24.23
CA MET A 51 2.10 2.70 25.37
C MET A 51 2.69 3.51 26.50
N ASN A 52 1.80 4.17 27.24
CA ASN A 52 2.12 4.93 28.44
C ASN A 52 3.20 5.99 28.18
N GLN A 53 3.08 6.69 27.05
CA GLN A 53 4.00 7.76 26.71
C GLN A 53 3.68 9.00 27.55
N THR A 54 4.64 9.41 28.37
CA THR A 54 4.50 10.58 29.24
C THR A 54 4.44 11.88 28.44
N LEU A 55 3.58 12.79 28.89
CA LEU A 55 3.41 14.10 28.30
C LEU A 55 4.39 15.09 28.93
N ALA A 56 5.40 15.49 28.17
CA ALA A 56 6.37 16.49 28.62
C ALA A 56 5.94 17.94 28.30
N ASN A 57 5.10 18.15 27.30
CA ASN A 57 4.62 19.46 26.85
C ASN A 57 3.27 19.33 26.12
N ASN A 58 2.66 20.45 25.70
CA ASN A 58 1.47 20.50 24.84
C ASN A 58 1.66 19.87 23.44
N THR A 59 2.85 19.36 23.12
CA THR A 59 3.17 18.66 21.88
C THR A 59 3.62 17.23 22.17
N GLY A 60 3.09 16.28 21.42
CA GLY A 60 3.53 14.88 21.43
C GLY A 60 4.35 14.54 20.19
N ALA A 61 5.37 13.70 20.35
CA ALA A 61 6.09 13.10 19.24
C ALA A 61 6.50 11.68 19.59
N VAL A 62 6.28 10.74 18.68
CA VAL A 62 6.69 9.33 18.84
C VAL A 62 7.39 8.86 17.57
N THR A 63 8.47 8.12 17.74
CA THR A 63 9.16 7.45 16.64
C THR A 63 8.88 5.97 16.70
N TRP A 64 8.29 5.45 15.64
CA TRP A 64 8.00 4.04 15.43
C TRP A 64 9.09 3.40 14.58
N ASP A 65 9.77 2.40 15.12
CA ASP A 65 10.69 1.56 14.36
C ASP A 65 9.92 0.39 13.73
N THR A 66 9.53 0.56 12.47
CA THR A 66 8.76 -0.46 11.74
C THR A 66 9.59 -1.69 11.39
N GLY A 67 10.92 -1.55 11.31
CA GLY A 67 11.83 -2.65 11.01
C GLY A 67 11.98 -3.60 12.20
N ASN A 68 12.24 -3.05 13.39
CA ASN A 68 12.29 -3.85 14.61
C ASN A 68 10.91 -4.42 14.97
N TYR A 69 9.84 -3.66 14.72
CA TYR A 69 8.48 -4.17 14.89
C TYR A 69 8.21 -5.40 14.01
N GLN A 70 8.57 -5.37 12.72
CA GLN A 70 8.43 -6.56 11.87
C GLN A 70 9.31 -7.74 12.32
N ALA A 71 10.51 -7.48 12.83
CA ALA A 71 11.40 -8.54 13.32
C ALA A 71 10.86 -9.25 14.57
N THR A 72 10.14 -8.52 15.43
CA THR A 72 9.61 -9.04 16.70
C THR A 72 8.17 -9.55 16.58
N ALA A 73 7.33 -8.91 15.77
CA ALA A 73 5.91 -9.25 15.57
C ALA A 73 5.70 -10.28 14.43
N VAL A 74 6.34 -11.45 14.55
CA VAL A 74 6.29 -12.53 13.53
C VAL A 74 4.86 -13.05 13.30
N GLN A 75 4.00 -13.00 14.31
CA GLN A 75 2.60 -13.46 14.22
C GLN A 75 1.68 -12.45 13.49
N ASN A 76 2.06 -11.17 13.47
CA ASN A 76 1.24 -10.08 12.95
C ASN A 76 2.12 -9.10 12.19
N PRO A 77 2.62 -9.48 10.99
CA PRO A 77 3.48 -8.62 10.21
C PRO A 77 2.75 -7.35 9.75
N LEU A 78 3.52 -6.29 9.54
CA LEU A 78 3.03 -5.07 8.91
C LEU A 78 2.76 -5.33 7.43
N LEU A 79 1.51 -5.09 7.03
CA LEU A 79 1.01 -5.18 5.66
C LEU A 79 1.24 -3.87 4.91
N THR A 80 1.37 -3.96 3.58
CA THR A 80 1.46 -2.79 2.68
C THR A 80 0.07 -2.24 2.37
N GLU A 81 -0.56 -1.63 3.38
CA GLU A 81 -1.95 -1.16 3.35
C GLU A 81 -2.08 0.20 4.02
N THR A 82 -3.30 0.75 4.02
CA THR A 82 -3.62 2.00 4.73
C THR A 82 -3.91 1.72 6.21
N TYR A 83 -3.31 2.53 7.07
CA TYR A 83 -3.44 2.50 8.51
C TYR A 83 -4.05 3.81 9.02
N THR A 84 -4.81 3.70 10.11
CA THR A 84 -5.36 4.84 10.85
C THR A 84 -4.60 4.99 12.16
N LEU A 85 -4.05 6.17 12.42
CA LEU A 85 -3.39 6.49 13.68
C LEU A 85 -4.44 6.75 14.75
N ILE A 86 -4.35 6.01 15.86
CA ILE A 86 -5.23 6.13 17.00
C ILE A 86 -4.44 6.63 18.21
N ILE A 87 -4.83 7.77 18.78
CA ILE A 87 -4.22 8.34 19.99
C ILE A 87 -5.30 8.52 21.05
N TYR A 88 -5.07 8.02 22.26
CA TYR A 88 -6.01 8.15 23.37
C TYR A 88 -5.28 8.21 24.71
N ASP A 89 -5.98 8.67 25.75
CA ASP A 89 -5.47 8.75 27.11
C ASP A 89 -5.22 7.34 27.68
N ALA A 90 -4.08 7.13 28.35
CA ALA A 90 -3.75 5.87 28.99
C ALA A 90 -4.74 5.47 30.11
N ALA A 91 -5.43 6.43 30.72
CA ALA A 91 -6.50 6.19 31.70
C ALA A 91 -7.85 5.83 31.04
N SER A 92 -7.94 5.89 29.71
CA SER A 92 -9.16 5.71 28.94
C SER A 92 -9.07 4.48 28.02
N SER A 93 -10.04 4.32 27.12
CA SER A 93 -10.09 3.22 26.15
C SER A 93 -10.28 3.74 24.72
N ILE A 94 -9.92 2.91 23.72
CA ILE A 94 -10.11 3.22 22.29
C ILE A 94 -11.56 3.55 21.94
N SER A 95 -12.53 2.98 22.67
CA SER A 95 -13.96 3.19 22.46
C SER A 95 -14.58 4.21 23.43
N ALA A 96 -13.76 4.97 24.15
CA ALA A 96 -14.26 5.94 25.12
C ALA A 96 -14.96 7.11 24.43
N THR A 97 -16.09 7.52 24.99
CA THR A 97 -16.83 8.69 24.50
C THR A 97 -16.07 9.96 24.85
N ALA A 98 -16.06 10.93 23.94
CA ALA A 98 -15.43 12.22 24.20
C ALA A 98 -16.14 12.93 25.36
N GLN A 99 -15.35 13.35 26.36
CA GLN A 99 -15.83 14.09 27.53
C GLN A 99 -15.20 15.47 27.54
N ALA A 100 -15.98 16.49 27.90
CA ALA A 100 -15.50 17.87 27.97
C ALA A 100 -14.29 17.99 28.90
N GLY A 101 -13.23 18.64 28.42
CA GLY A 101 -11.99 18.87 29.16
C GLY A 101 -10.96 17.73 29.11
N TYR A 102 -11.35 16.52 28.69
CA TYR A 102 -10.46 15.36 28.56
C TYR A 102 -10.01 15.14 27.11
N LEU A 103 -8.91 14.41 26.93
CA LEU A 103 -8.44 14.01 25.61
C LEU A 103 -9.43 13.04 24.97
N ALA A 104 -10.06 13.47 23.86
CA ALA A 104 -10.85 12.59 23.02
C ALA A 104 -9.96 11.61 22.25
N VAL A 105 -10.49 10.43 21.92
CA VAL A 105 -9.82 9.50 21.01
C VAL A 105 -9.66 10.18 19.66
N TYR A 106 -8.43 10.17 19.15
CA TYR A 106 -8.09 10.70 17.86
C TYR A 106 -7.92 9.55 16.87
N ASP A 107 -8.69 9.54 15.78
CA ASP A 107 -8.70 8.47 14.76
C ASP A 107 -8.86 9.01 13.33
N SER A 108 -8.62 10.31 13.12
CA SER A 108 -8.88 10.99 11.84
C SER A 108 -7.70 10.99 10.87
N TYR A 109 -6.51 10.55 11.29
CA TYR A 109 -5.31 10.54 10.45
C TYR A 109 -5.08 9.16 9.85
N THR A 110 -5.12 9.09 8.52
CA THR A 110 -4.78 7.89 7.74
C THR A 110 -3.44 8.05 7.03
N PHE A 111 -2.69 6.96 6.96
CA PHE A 111 -1.39 6.90 6.27
C PHE A 111 -1.20 5.53 5.61
N GLY A 112 -0.52 5.50 4.46
CA GLY A 112 -0.17 4.27 3.77
C GLY A 112 1.18 3.73 4.21
N MET A 113 1.34 2.41 4.24
CA MET A 113 2.63 1.77 4.39
C MET A 113 3.00 0.98 3.13
N TYR A 114 4.27 1.01 2.73
CA TYR A 114 4.73 0.31 1.54
C TYR A 114 6.08 -0.38 1.75
N THR A 115 6.29 -1.48 1.03
CA THR A 115 7.57 -2.18 0.96
C THR A 115 8.19 -1.91 -0.40
N PRO A 116 9.42 -1.38 -0.49
CA PRO A 116 10.07 -1.17 -1.77
C PRO A 116 10.34 -2.50 -2.46
N GLN A 117 10.18 -2.52 -3.78
CA GLN A 117 10.62 -3.68 -4.54
C GLN A 117 12.15 -3.82 -4.50
N PRO A 118 12.66 -5.06 -4.47
CA PRO A 118 14.10 -5.29 -4.58
C PRO A 118 14.62 -4.74 -5.90
N TYR A 119 15.82 -4.15 -5.87
CA TYR A 119 16.46 -3.61 -7.06
C TYR A 119 16.77 -4.71 -8.07
N THR A 120 16.17 -4.63 -9.26
CA THR A 120 16.52 -5.47 -10.41
C THR A 120 17.48 -4.70 -11.33
N PRO A 121 18.69 -5.19 -11.59
CA PRO A 121 19.61 -4.51 -12.51
C PRO A 121 19.02 -4.41 -13.91
N LEU A 122 19.37 -3.34 -14.63
CA LEU A 122 18.79 -3.02 -15.94
C LEU A 122 18.95 -4.14 -16.98
N ALA A 123 19.98 -4.98 -16.85
CA ALA A 123 20.20 -6.14 -17.71
C ALA A 123 19.12 -7.22 -17.56
N ASP A 124 18.53 -7.36 -16.38
CA ASP A 124 17.49 -8.35 -16.06
C ASP A 124 16.09 -7.74 -16.01
N PHE A 125 15.95 -6.41 -16.17
CA PHE A 125 14.65 -5.74 -16.18
C PHE A 125 13.89 -6.04 -17.47
N GLN A 126 12.96 -6.99 -17.40
CA GLN A 126 12.10 -7.33 -18.51
C GLN A 126 10.75 -6.60 -18.37
N CYS A 127 10.56 -5.53 -19.13
CA CYS A 127 9.30 -4.80 -19.11
C CYS A 127 8.19 -5.58 -19.81
N ALA A 128 7.20 -6.05 -19.04
CA ALA A 128 6.08 -6.83 -19.57
C ALA A 128 5.24 -6.06 -20.62
N THR A 129 5.21 -4.72 -20.55
CA THR A 129 4.31 -3.87 -21.37
C THR A 129 5.03 -2.91 -22.32
N CYS A 130 6.32 -2.66 -22.11
CA CYS A 130 7.10 -1.72 -22.92
C CYS A 130 8.13 -2.38 -23.84
N ASN A 131 8.28 -3.71 -23.79
CA ASN A 131 8.91 -4.43 -24.88
C ASN A 131 7.87 -4.60 -26.01
N GLY A 132 7.90 -3.72 -27.01
CA GLY A 132 7.05 -3.77 -28.21
C GLY A 132 7.30 -5.00 -29.12
N ALA A 133 7.93 -6.04 -28.59
CA ALA A 133 8.06 -7.33 -29.23
C ALA A 133 6.73 -8.06 -29.08
N LEU A 134 5.90 -7.99 -30.13
CA LEU A 134 4.62 -8.70 -30.33
C LEU A 134 4.24 -9.63 -29.17
N GLY A 135 3.24 -9.22 -28.37
CA GLY A 135 2.73 -10.02 -27.26
C GLY A 135 2.28 -11.40 -27.73
N ASP A 136 2.16 -12.36 -26.81
CA ASP A 136 1.78 -13.74 -27.18
C ASP A 136 0.45 -13.81 -27.96
N MET A 137 -0.51 -12.92 -27.64
CA MET A 137 -1.74 -12.79 -28.43
C MET A 137 -1.48 -12.29 -29.86
N GLU A 138 -0.59 -11.33 -30.04
CA GLU A 138 -0.27 -10.78 -31.36
C GLU A 138 0.49 -11.80 -32.23
N LYS A 139 1.39 -12.59 -31.64
CA LYS A 139 2.05 -13.71 -32.34
C LYS A 139 1.07 -14.80 -32.77
N LYS A 140 0.10 -15.14 -31.90
CA LYS A 140 -0.97 -16.10 -32.22
C LYS A 140 -1.88 -15.57 -33.33
N ALA A 141 -2.26 -14.29 -33.26
CA ALA A 141 -3.08 -13.64 -34.28
C ALA A 141 -2.37 -13.59 -35.64
N LEU A 142 -1.07 -13.26 -35.64
CA LEU A 142 -0.25 -13.24 -36.86
C LEU A 142 -0.10 -14.64 -37.46
N GLY A 143 0.14 -15.66 -36.63
CA GLY A 143 0.18 -17.06 -37.05
C GLY A 143 -1.15 -17.54 -37.65
N MET A 144 -2.29 -17.14 -37.07
CA MET A 144 -3.62 -17.46 -37.60
C MET A 144 -3.87 -16.77 -38.94
N MET A 145 -3.48 -15.50 -39.08
CA MET A 145 -3.62 -14.74 -40.33
C MET A 145 -2.83 -15.41 -41.47
N PHE A 146 -1.55 -15.71 -41.24
CA PHE A 146 -0.73 -16.39 -42.26
C PHE A 146 -1.25 -17.80 -42.56
N GLY A 147 -1.68 -18.55 -41.54
CA GLY A 147 -2.29 -19.86 -41.73
C GLY A 147 -3.53 -19.82 -42.63
N MET A 148 -4.43 -18.87 -42.39
CA MET A 148 -5.65 -18.70 -43.19
C MET A 148 -5.33 -18.25 -44.62
N CYS A 149 -4.37 -17.34 -44.82
CA CYS A 149 -3.92 -16.93 -46.16
C CYS A 149 -3.30 -18.09 -46.95
N CYS A 150 -2.46 -18.91 -46.32
CA CYS A 150 -1.88 -20.07 -47.00
C CYS A 150 -2.95 -21.10 -47.36
N LEU A 151 -3.88 -21.37 -46.45
CA LEU A 151 -5.00 -22.29 -46.70
C LEU A 151 -5.85 -21.81 -47.88
N THR A 152 -6.21 -20.53 -47.95
CA THR A 152 -7.02 -20.02 -49.06
C THR A 152 -6.28 -20.13 -50.39
N VAL A 153 -5.03 -19.68 -50.48
CA VAL A 153 -4.24 -19.74 -51.71
C VAL A 153 -4.11 -21.18 -52.22
N LEU A 154 -3.72 -22.13 -51.34
CA LEU A 154 -3.59 -23.53 -51.71
C LEU A 154 -4.92 -24.15 -52.15
N SER A 155 -6.03 -23.80 -51.48
CA SER A 155 -7.37 -24.28 -51.84
C SER A 155 -7.78 -23.79 -53.23
N PHE A 156 -7.59 -22.50 -53.52
CA PHE A 156 -7.90 -21.92 -54.82
C PHE A 156 -6.99 -22.47 -55.93
N THR A 157 -5.69 -22.62 -55.67
CA THR A 157 -4.75 -23.22 -56.64
C THR A 157 -5.11 -24.67 -56.95
N TRP A 158 -5.47 -25.46 -55.94
CA TRP A 158 -5.91 -26.85 -56.14
C TRP A 158 -7.22 -26.91 -56.94
N PHE A 159 -8.17 -26.03 -56.63
CA PHE A 159 -9.43 -25.95 -57.38
C PHE A 159 -9.21 -25.58 -58.85
N VAL A 160 -8.42 -24.53 -59.14
CA VAL A 160 -8.15 -24.05 -60.51
C VAL A 160 -7.37 -25.09 -61.34
N SER A 161 -6.36 -25.73 -60.74
CA SER A 161 -5.54 -26.73 -61.45
C SER A 161 -6.22 -28.10 -61.56
N GLY A 162 -7.06 -28.48 -60.59
CA GLY A 162 -7.75 -29.78 -60.57
C GLY A 162 -9.01 -29.85 -61.44
N THR A 163 -9.72 -28.74 -61.69
CA THR A 163 -10.94 -28.75 -62.52
C THR A 163 -10.71 -28.32 -63.97
N GLY A 164 -9.48 -27.96 -64.36
CA GLY A 164 -9.14 -27.58 -65.74
C GLY A 164 -9.85 -26.33 -66.26
N ILE A 165 -10.43 -25.51 -65.38
CA ILE A 165 -11.10 -24.25 -65.74
C ILE A 165 -10.03 -23.16 -65.80
N ILE A 166 -9.30 -23.15 -66.92
CA ILE A 166 -8.58 -21.99 -67.41
C ILE A 166 -9.31 -21.52 -68.67
N TRP A 167 -9.88 -20.32 -68.63
CA TRP A 167 -10.23 -19.56 -69.83
C TRP A 167 -9.01 -18.76 -70.26
#